data_AF-A0A972P775-F1
#
_entry.id   AF-A0A972P775-F1
#
_cell.length_a   1.000
_cell.length_b   1.000
_cell.length_c   1.000
_cell.angle_alpha   90.00
_cell.angle_beta   90.00
_cell.angle_gamma   90.00
#
_symmetry.space_group_name_H-M   'P 1'
#
loop_
_entity.id
_entity.type
_entity.pdbx_description
1 polymer ?
#
loop_
_entity_poly.entity_id
_entity_poly.type
_entity_poly.pdbx_seq_one_letter_code
_entity_poly.pdbx_strand_id
1 'polypeptide(L)'
;MISLPESLLEEVDGIVSLEKRNRSEFIREAMKMYLAERKRRALREQMKRGYLEMAQINLGLAAENFNLENEVDLCLVKKLAE
;
A
#
# COMPACT_ATOMS: atom_id res chain seq x y z
N MET A 1 -7.69 13.83 28.31
CA MET A 1 -6.26 13.76 28.69
C MET A 1 -5.82 12.32 28.44
N ILE A 2 -4.75 12.10 27.69
CA ILE A 2 -4.23 10.75 27.39
C ILE A 2 -3.03 10.52 28.30
N SER A 3 -2.99 9.36 28.95
CA SER A 3 -1.88 8.99 29.82
C SER A 3 -0.83 8.25 29.02
N LEU A 4 0.41 8.68 29.13
CA LEU A 4 1.57 8.06 28.50
C LEU A 4 2.59 7.71 29.59
N PRO A 5 3.39 6.64 29.41
CA PRO A 5 4.52 6.36 30.29
C PRO A 5 5.48 7.55 30.33
N GLU A 6 6.02 7.85 31.50
CA GLU A 6 6.93 8.98 31.72
C GLU A 6 8.21 8.83 30.90
N SER A 7 8.78 7.62 30.82
CA SER A 7 9.94 7.32 29.98
C SER A 7 9.73 7.68 28.50
N LEU A 8 8.54 7.39 27.96
CA LEU A 8 8.23 7.73 26.57
C LEU A 8 8.06 9.24 26.39
N LEU A 9 7.52 9.94 27.39
CA LEU A 9 7.42 11.40 27.35
C LEU A 9 8.80 12.06 27.39
N GLU A 10 9.74 11.55 28.19
CA GLU A 10 11.12 12.02 28.23
C GLU A 10 11.83 11.84 26.88
N GLU A 11 11.66 10.68 26.23
CA GLU A 11 12.19 10.44 24.89
C GLU A 11 11.63 11.45 23.86
N VAL A 12 10.31 11.67 23.88
CA VAL A 12 9.65 12.65 23.00
C VAL A 12 10.17 14.06 23.28
N ASP A 13 10.37 14.42 24.55
CA ASP A 13 10.90 15.73 24.92
C ASP A 13 12.31 15.97 24.45
N GLY A 14 13.17 14.95 24.48
CA GLY A 14 14.51 15.01 23.90
C GLY A 14 14.47 15.37 22.41
N ILE A 15 13.62 14.67 21.65
CA ILE A 15 13.46 14.87 20.20
C ILE A 15 12.88 16.25 19.88
N VAL A 16 11.79 16.61 20.56
CA VAL A 16 11.08 17.88 20.33
C VAL A 16 11.97 19.09 20.67
N SER A 17 12.83 18.95 21.68
CA SER A 17 13.81 19.97 22.05
C SER A 17 14.90 20.16 20.99
N LEU A 18 15.41 19.07 20.42
CA LEU A 18 16.38 19.10 19.31
C LEU A 18 15.78 19.76 18.06
N GLU A 19 14.53 19.43 17.74
CA GLU A 19 13.83 19.92 16.54
C GLU A 19 13.20 21.31 16.73
N LYS A 20 13.23 21.88 17.94
CA LYS A 20 12.56 23.15 18.32
C LYS A 20 11.05 23.15 17.99
N ARG A 21 10.38 22.02 18.21
CA ARG A 21 8.94 21.83 17.92
C ARG A 21 8.10 21.87 19.20
N ASN A 22 6.77 21.80 19.05
CA ASN A 22 5.86 21.63 20.17
C ASN A 22 5.52 20.14 20.38
N ARG A 23 5.53 19.67 21.63
CA ARG A 23 5.17 18.29 21.99
C ARG A 23 3.80 17.87 21.45
N SER A 24 2.81 18.76 21.56
CA SER A 24 1.44 18.50 21.10
C SER A 24 1.34 18.39 19.58
N GLU A 25 2.19 19.12 18.85
CA GLU A 25 2.27 19.07 17.40
C GLU A 25 2.90 17.74 16.94
N PHE A 26 4.03 17.38 17.55
CA PHE A 26 4.73 16.12 17.29
C PHE A 26 3.81 14.91 17.52
N ILE A 27 3.13 14.86 18.68
CA ILE A 27 2.19 13.77 19.00
C ILE A 27 1.05 13.71 17.97
N ARG A 28 0.49 14.86 17.56
CA ARG A 28 -0.59 14.91 16.57
C ARG A 28 -0.14 14.38 15.21
N GLU A 29 1.07 14.71 14.78
CA GLU A 29 1.64 14.21 13.53
C GLU A 29 1.90 12.70 13.59
N ALA A 30 2.54 12.22 14.66
CA ALA A 30 2.77 10.79 14.87
C ALA A 30 1.45 10.00 14.81
N MET A 31 0.40 10.51 15.47
CA MET A 31 -0.93 9.90 15.45
C MET A 31 -1.55 9.91 14.04
N LYS A 32 -1.44 11.01 13.30
CA LYS A 32 -1.91 11.08 11.90
C LYS A 32 -1.19 10.07 11.01
N MET A 33 0.13 9.96 11.14
CA MET A 33 0.95 9.00 10.40
C MET A 33 0.55 7.56 10.73
N TYR A 34 0.39 7.23 12.01
CA TYR A 34 -0.03 5.91 12.45
C TYR A 34 -1.40 5.51 11.87
N LEU A 35 -2.38 6.43 11.93
CA LEU A 35 -3.70 6.20 11.35
C LEU A 35 -3.65 6.02 9.84
N ALA A 36 -2.85 6.82 9.13
CA ALA A 36 -2.68 6.70 7.69
C ALA A 36 -2.07 5.35 7.29
N GLU A 37 -1.02 4.90 7.99
CA GLU A 37 -0.39 3.61 7.74
C GLU A 37 -1.35 2.45 8.05
N ARG A 38 -2.14 2.53 9.13
CA ARG A 38 -3.16 1.52 9.46
C ARG A 38 -4.21 1.40 8.36
N LYS A 39 -4.70 2.53 7.82
CA LYS A 39 -5.63 2.54 6.67
C LYS A 39 -4.99 1.93 5.42
N ARG A 40 -3.73 2.28 5.14
CA ARG A 40 -2.99 1.74 3.99
C ARG A 40 -2.80 0.22 4.07
N ARG A 41 -2.53 -0.32 5.26
CA ARG A 41 -2.44 -1.77 5.49
C ARG A 41 -3.78 -2.45 5.29
N ALA A 42 -4.85 -1.88 5.86
CA ALA A 42 -6.20 -2.43 5.72
C ALA A 42 -6.64 -2.49 4.25
N LEU A 43 -6.37 -1.44 3.47
CA LEU A 43 -6.65 -1.41 2.03
C LEU A 43 -5.87 -2.50 1.27
N ARG A 44 -4.57 -2.66 1.55
CA ARG A 44 -3.74 -3.70 0.91
C ARG A 44 -4.29 -5.11 1.18
N GLU A 45 -4.69 -5.40 2.42
CA GLU A 45 -5.28 -6.69 2.77
C GLU A 45 -6.65 -6.90 2.10
N GLN A 46 -7.46 -5.84 1.99
CA GLN A 46 -8.72 -5.92 1.26
C GLN A 46 -8.50 -6.20 -0.23
N MET A 47 -7.55 -5.52 -0.87
CA MET A 47 -7.19 -5.78 -2.28
C MET A 47 -6.72 -7.21 -2.47
N LYS A 48 -5.83 -7.70 -1.60
CA LYS A 48 -5.34 -9.08 -1.65
C LYS A 48 -6.49 -10.09 -1.58
N ARG A 49 -7.44 -9.91 -0.65
CA ARG A 49 -8.62 -10.78 -0.55
C ARG A 49 -9.47 -10.73 -1.82
N GLY A 50 -9.76 -9.53 -2.33
CA GLY A 50 -10.54 -9.38 -3.57
C GLY A 50 -9.88 -10.07 -4.77
N TYR A 51 -8.55 -9.97 -4.91
CA TYR A 51 -7.83 -10.68 -5.96
C TYR A 51 -7.90 -12.20 -5.83
N LEU A 52 -7.81 -12.72 -4.59
CA LEU A 52 -7.94 -14.16 -4.34
C LEU A 52 -9.36 -14.65 -4.62
N GLU A 53 -10.37 -13.90 -4.21
CA GLU A 53 -11.79 -14.19 -4.48
C GLU A 53 -12.10 -14.23 -5.97
N MET A 54 -11.52 -13.30 -6.75
CA MET A 54 -11.72 -13.23 -8.20
C MET A 54 -10.76 -14.11 -9.01
N ALA A 55 -9.83 -14.82 -8.37
CA ALA A 55 -8.72 -15.50 -9.05
C ALA A 55 -9.20 -16.49 -10.12
N GLN A 56 -10.24 -17.29 -9.82
CA GLN A 56 -10.76 -18.28 -10.77
C GLN A 56 -11.43 -17.64 -11.99
N ILE A 57 -12.23 -16.59 -11.77
CA ILE A 57 -12.90 -15.86 -12.86
C ILE A 57 -11.86 -15.17 -13.74
N ASN A 58 -10.91 -14.47 -13.13
CA ASN A 58 -9.84 -13.78 -13.85
C ASN A 58 -8.97 -14.75 -14.64
N LEU A 59 -8.68 -15.94 -14.09
CA LEU A 59 -7.95 -16.99 -14.78
C LEU A 59 -8.75 -17.51 -15.99
N GLY A 60 -10.06 -17.74 -15.82
CA GLY A 60 -10.93 -18.17 -16.92
C GLY A 60 -10.95 -17.17 -18.07
N LEU A 61 -11.13 -15.89 -17.77
CA LEU A 61 -11.14 -14.81 -18.76
C LEU A 61 -9.77 -14.68 -19.48
N ALA A 62 -8.67 -14.80 -18.74
CA ALA A 62 -7.34 -14.78 -19.33
C ALA A 62 -7.11 -15.98 -20.27
N ALA A 63 -7.60 -17.16 -19.90
CA ALA A 63 -7.46 -18.36 -20.72
C ALA A 63 -8.32 -18.30 -22.00
N GLU A 64 -9.50 -17.67 -21.95
CA GLU A 64 -10.43 -17.57 -23.08
C GLU A 64 -9.80 -16.86 -24.29
N ASN A 65 -9.05 -15.77 -24.06
CA ASN A 65 -8.45 -14.96 -25.13
C ASN A 65 -6.99 -15.32 -25.46
N PHE A 66 -6.34 -16.18 -24.65
CA PHE A 66 -4.90 -16.45 -24.75
C PHE A 66 -4.43 -16.87 -26.14
N ASN A 67 -5.18 -17.75 -26.82
CA ASN A 67 -4.80 -18.24 -28.15
C ASN A 67 -4.87 -17.15 -29.23
N LEU A 68 -5.90 -16.30 -29.16
CA LEU A 68 -6.10 -15.18 -30.08
C LEU A 68 -5.00 -14.13 -29.90
N GLU A 69 -4.66 -13.80 -28.66
CA GLU A 69 -3.58 -12.87 -28.34
C GLU A 69 -2.24 -13.37 -28.91
N ASN A 70 -1.90 -14.65 -28.71
CA ASN A 70 -0.68 -15.24 -29.27
C ASN A 70 -0.65 -15.22 -30.80
N GLU A 71 -1.77 -15.49 -31.47
CA GLU A 71 -1.84 -15.45 -32.93
C GLU A 71 -1.58 -14.04 -33.47
N VAL A 72 -2.18 -13.03 -32.84
CA VAL A 72 -1.98 -11.61 -33.17
C VAL A 72 -0.52 -11.20 -32.94
N ASP A 73 0.07 -11.59 -31.81
CA ASP A 73 1.48 -11.31 -31.51
C ASP A 73 2.42 -11.93 -32.56
N LEU A 74 2.19 -13.19 -32.96
CA LEU A 74 2.97 -13.81 -34.03
C LEU A 74 2.81 -13.09 -35.37
N CYS A 75 1.60 -12.66 -35.70
CA CYS A 75 1.33 -11.92 -36.93
C CYS A 75 2.06 -10.57 -36.92
N LEU A 76 2.07 -9.88 -35.78
CA LEU A 76 2.77 -8.61 -35.61
C LEU A 76 4.28 -8.79 -35.79
N VAL A 77 4.87 -9.80 -35.14
CA VAL A 77 6.31 -10.10 -35.25
C VAL A 77 6.70 -10.40 -36.70
N LYS A 78 5.90 -11.18 -37.43
CA LYS A 78 6.15 -11.45 -38.86
C LYS A 78 6.15 -10.18 -39.69
N LYS A 79 5.16 -9.29 -39.51
CA LYS A 79 5.07 -8.01 -40.22
C LYS A 79 6.21 -7.04 -39.93
N LEU A 80 6.84 -7.14 -38.77
CA LEU A 80 8.00 -6.29 -38.41
C LEU A 80 9.33 -6.84 -38.92
N ALA A 81 9.37 -8.11 -39.31
CA ALA A 81 10.56 -8.76 -39.86
C ALA A 81 10.64 -8.65 -41.40
N GLU A 82 9.56 -8.20 -42.03
CA GLU A 82 9.47 -7.83 -43.45
C GLU A 82 9.80 -6.34 -43.67
#